data_AF-A0A4Q5VG04-F1
#
_entry.id   AF-A0A4Q5VG04-F1
#
_cell.length_a   1.000
_cell.length_b   1.000
_cell.length_c   1.000
_cell.angle_alpha   90.00
_cell.angle_beta   90.00
_cell.angle_gamma   90.00
#
_symmetry.space_group_name_H-M   'P 1'
#
loop_
_entity.id
_entity.type
_entity.pdbx_description
1 polymer ?
#
loop_
_entity_poly.entity_id
_entity_poly.type
_entity_poly.pdbx_seq_one_letter_code
_entity_poly.pdbx_strand_id
1 'polypeptide(L)'
;MLKFIMELFSGSRANTDDGALNPLQLLGVLRSASGALLAQASMHAELAQIEWEVEKQRLSQMIIFTLVGFACFLCLIFFLGIFVLVIAWDTQYRIPAFGALLLLYLGALVWAGFKLKTLAALGEKSFAGTRAEIAADIDLIKSAL
;
A
#
# COMPACT_ATOMS: atom_id res chain seq x y z
N MET A 1 59.39 -16.87 -38.68
CA MET A 1 58.30 -16.87 -37.67
C MET A 1 58.31 -15.66 -36.76
N LEU A 2 59.46 -15.19 -36.25
CA LEU A 2 59.52 -14.04 -35.32
C LEU A 2 59.08 -12.68 -35.94
N LYS A 3 59.36 -12.46 -37.24
CA LYS A 3 58.93 -11.24 -37.96
C LYS A 3 57.40 -11.11 -38.12
N PHE A 4 56.68 -12.23 -38.23
CA PHE A 4 55.22 -12.21 -38.43
C PHE A 4 54.46 -11.87 -37.14
N ILE A 5 54.98 -12.31 -35.99
CA ILE A 5 54.45 -11.98 -34.67
C ILE A 5 54.71 -10.50 -34.34
N MET A 6 55.83 -9.94 -34.79
CA MET A 6 56.17 -8.53 -34.57
C MET A 6 55.34 -7.56 -35.41
N GLU A 7 54.99 -7.93 -36.66
CA GLU A 7 54.07 -7.18 -37.52
C GLU A 7 52.62 -7.18 -36.99
N LEU A 8 52.15 -8.34 -36.48
CA LEU A 8 50.82 -8.46 -35.88
C LEU A 8 50.66 -7.56 -34.64
N PHE A 9 51.75 -7.39 -33.88
CA PHE A 9 51.76 -6.54 -32.69
C PHE A 9 51.99 -5.05 -33.00
N SER A 10 52.67 -4.75 -34.11
CA SER A 10 52.87 -3.38 -34.59
C SER A 10 51.59 -2.80 -35.22
N GLY A 11 50.79 -3.61 -35.92
CA GLY A 11 49.52 -3.18 -36.51
C GLY A 11 48.39 -2.93 -35.51
N SER A 12 48.46 -3.55 -34.32
CA SER A 12 47.41 -3.43 -33.29
C SER A 12 47.64 -2.26 -32.31
N ARG A 13 48.76 -1.54 -32.41
CA ARG A 13 49.13 -0.42 -31.52
C ARG A 13 48.95 0.97 -32.15
N ALA A 14 48.24 1.06 -33.28
CA ALA A 14 47.89 2.31 -33.94
C ALA A 14 46.43 2.72 -33.71
N ASN A 15 45.81 2.26 -32.61
CA ASN A 15 44.52 2.78 -32.16
C ASN A 15 44.58 3.08 -30.66
N THR A 16 45.56 3.91 -30.30
CA THR A 16 45.52 4.63 -29.02
C THR A 16 44.79 5.94 -29.33
N ASP A 17 43.48 5.85 -29.54
CA ASP A 17 42.61 7.02 -29.47
C ASP A 17 42.49 7.38 -27.99
N ASP A 18 43.37 8.27 -27.59
CA ASP A 18 43.41 8.89 -26.29
C ASP A 18 42.04 9.51 -25.94
N GLY A 19 41.43 9.03 -24.87
CA GLY A 19 40.89 9.91 -23.84
C GLY A 19 39.62 10.72 -24.14
N ALA A 20 38.90 10.49 -25.23
CA ALA A 20 37.56 11.04 -25.41
C ALA A 20 36.54 9.90 -25.46
N LEU A 21 35.97 9.53 -24.30
CA LEU A 21 34.74 8.74 -24.28
C LEU A 21 33.71 9.46 -25.15
N ASN A 22 33.46 8.90 -26.34
CA ASN A 22 32.63 9.55 -27.34
C ASN A 22 31.24 9.80 -26.72
N PRO A 23 30.76 11.05 -26.64
CA PRO A 23 29.48 11.37 -25.99
C PRO A 23 28.33 10.60 -26.65
N LEU A 24 28.47 10.28 -27.95
CA LEU A 24 27.53 9.47 -28.72
C LEU A 24 27.51 7.99 -28.31
N GLN A 25 28.64 7.41 -27.93
CA GLN A 25 28.70 6.02 -27.41
C GLN A 25 28.08 5.94 -26.01
N LEU A 26 28.37 6.92 -25.14
CA LEU A 26 27.71 7.03 -23.85
C LEU A 26 26.20 7.19 -23.99
N LEU A 27 25.72 8.03 -24.93
CA LEU A 27 24.30 8.19 -25.24
C LEU A 27 23.66 6.90 -25.77
N GLY A 28 24.39 6.14 -26.60
CA GLY A 28 23.94 4.84 -27.10
C GLY A 28 23.79 3.81 -25.97
N VAL A 29 24.78 3.71 -25.08
CA VAL A 29 24.72 2.83 -23.90
C VAL A 29 23.59 3.27 -22.96
N LEU A 30 23.46 4.57 -22.68
CA LEU A 30 22.39 5.11 -21.85
C LEU A 30 21.00 4.80 -22.42
N ARG A 31 20.83 4.94 -23.74
CA ARG A 31 19.58 4.66 -24.44
C ARG A 31 19.23 3.16 -24.46
N SER A 32 20.24 2.30 -24.61
CA SER A 32 20.04 0.85 -24.52
C SER A 32 19.74 0.40 -23.09
N ALA A 33 20.42 0.96 -22.09
CA ALA A 33 20.18 0.69 -20.68
C ALA A 33 18.80 1.20 -20.25
N SER A 34 18.36 2.38 -20.71
CA SER A 34 17.01 2.88 -20.48
C SER A 34 15.96 2.00 -21.13
N GLY A 35 16.22 1.47 -22.34
CA GLY A 35 15.30 0.53 -23.01
C GLY A 35 15.16 -0.80 -22.24
N ALA A 36 16.27 -1.34 -21.75
CA ALA A 36 16.27 -2.57 -20.94
C ALA A 36 15.59 -2.36 -19.58
N LEU A 37 15.84 -1.24 -18.91
CA LEU A 37 15.19 -0.90 -17.64
C LEU A 37 13.69 -0.62 -17.81
N LEU A 38 13.28 0.04 -18.89
CA LEU A 38 11.86 0.27 -19.19
C LEU A 38 11.15 -1.04 -19.52
N ALA A 39 11.79 -1.96 -20.25
CA ALA A 39 11.24 -3.28 -20.53
C ALA A 39 11.12 -4.14 -19.27
N GLN A 40 12.08 -4.04 -18.35
CA GLN A 40 12.02 -4.72 -17.05
C GLN A 40 10.96 -4.08 -16.14
N ALA A 41 10.88 -2.76 -16.08
CA ALA A 41 9.87 -2.03 -15.32
C ALA A 41 8.45 -2.31 -15.83
N SER A 42 8.24 -2.43 -17.15
CA SER A 42 6.92 -2.76 -17.70
C SER A 42 6.46 -4.16 -17.29
N MET A 43 7.36 -5.14 -17.25
CA MET A 43 7.03 -6.49 -16.79
C MET A 43 6.70 -6.53 -15.28
N HIS A 44 7.45 -5.79 -14.46
CA HIS A 44 7.14 -5.69 -13.03
C HIS A 44 5.89 -4.86 -12.76
N ALA A 45 5.59 -3.85 -13.58
CA ALA A 45 4.37 -3.07 -13.47
C ALA A 45 3.13 -3.92 -13.77
N GLU A 46 3.19 -4.78 -14.78
CA GLU A 46 2.11 -5.72 -15.09
C GLU A 46 1.87 -6.72 -13.95
N LEU A 47 2.95 -7.23 -13.34
CA LEU A 47 2.85 -8.11 -12.16
C LEU A 47 2.31 -7.37 -10.93
N ALA A 48 2.78 -6.15 -10.67
CA ALA A 48 2.34 -5.32 -9.56
C ALA A 48 0.84 -4.95 -9.67
N GLN A 49 0.34 -4.73 -10.90
CA GLN A 49 -1.09 -4.51 -11.13
C GLN A 49 -1.93 -5.74 -10.76
N ILE A 50 -1.46 -6.93 -11.10
CA ILE A 50 -2.15 -8.18 -10.76
C ILE A 50 -2.13 -8.40 -9.25
N GLU A 51 -0.97 -8.25 -8.60
CA GLU A 51 -0.84 -8.39 -7.14
C GLU A 51 -1.70 -7.37 -6.40
N TRP A 52 -1.80 -6.14 -6.91
CA TRP A 52 -2.65 -5.09 -6.36
C TRP A 52 -4.14 -5.47 -6.42
N GLU A 53 -4.63 -5.96 -7.56
CA GLU A 53 -6.02 -6.38 -7.69
C GLU A 53 -6.35 -7.59 -6.80
N VAL A 54 -5.40 -8.52 -6.62
CA VAL A 54 -5.54 -9.66 -5.70
C VAL A 54 -5.63 -9.19 -4.25
N GLU A 55 -4.71 -8.32 -3.80
CA GLU A 55 -4.72 -7.82 -2.42
C GLU A 55 -5.97 -6.98 -2.14
N LYS A 56 -6.39 -6.16 -3.10
CA LYS A 56 -7.65 -5.40 -3.03
C LYS A 56 -8.87 -6.32 -2.93
N GLN A 57 -8.92 -7.42 -3.68
CA GLN A 57 -9.98 -8.40 -3.55
C GLN A 57 -9.96 -9.08 -2.17
N ARG A 58 -8.78 -9.41 -1.64
CA ARG A 58 -8.61 -9.96 -0.29
C ARG A 58 -9.12 -8.99 0.78
N LEU A 59 -8.70 -7.72 0.72
CA LEU A 59 -9.16 -6.67 1.63
C LEU A 59 -10.67 -6.47 1.54
N SER A 60 -11.23 -6.47 0.33
CA SER A 60 -12.67 -6.35 0.10
C SER A 60 -13.44 -7.49 0.77
N GLN A 61 -12.99 -8.73 0.57
CA GLN A 61 -13.60 -9.89 1.24
C GLN A 61 -13.49 -9.81 2.76
N MET A 62 -12.32 -9.43 3.30
CA MET A 62 -12.13 -9.25 4.74
C MET A 62 -13.07 -8.19 5.31
N ILE A 63 -13.23 -7.05 4.62
CA ILE A 63 -14.15 -5.97 5.04
C ILE A 63 -15.60 -6.47 5.03
N ILE A 64 -16.02 -7.18 3.98
CA ILE A 64 -17.38 -7.73 3.89
C ILE A 64 -17.66 -8.71 5.03
N PHE A 65 -16.80 -9.70 5.25
CA PHE A 65 -17.00 -10.67 6.33
C PHE A 65 -16.92 -10.01 7.72
N THR A 66 -16.05 -9.02 7.90
CA THR A 66 -15.99 -8.24 9.15
C THR A 66 -17.27 -7.45 9.37
N LEU A 67 -17.82 -6.82 8.32
CA LEU A 67 -19.06 -6.05 8.40
C LEU A 67 -20.27 -6.94 8.70
N VAL A 68 -20.36 -8.10 8.03
CA VAL A 68 -21.41 -9.10 8.29
C VAL A 68 -21.29 -9.64 9.71
N GLY A 69 -20.08 -10.03 10.13
CA GLY A 69 -19.83 -10.51 11.50
C GLY A 69 -20.19 -9.46 12.56
N PHE A 70 -19.83 -8.20 12.32
CA PHE A 70 -20.18 -7.08 13.18
C PHE A 70 -21.70 -6.86 13.26
N ALA A 71 -22.41 -6.91 12.13
CA ALA A 71 -23.87 -6.80 12.09
C ALA A 71 -24.54 -7.95 12.86
N CYS A 72 -24.10 -9.19 12.64
CA CYS A 72 -24.58 -10.35 13.40
C CYS A 72 -24.31 -10.22 14.91
N PHE A 73 -23.14 -9.70 15.28
CA PHE A 73 -22.79 -9.44 16.69
C PHE A 73 -23.71 -8.39 17.33
N LEU A 74 -24.01 -7.29 16.62
CA LEU A 74 -24.97 -6.29 17.10
C LEU A 74 -26.37 -6.89 17.29
N CYS A 75 -26.84 -7.69 16.33
CA CYS A 75 -28.12 -8.40 16.44
C CYS A 75 -28.13 -9.34 17.65
N LEU A 76 -27.07 -10.13 17.85
CA LEU A 76 -26.95 -11.04 18.99
C LEU A 76 -27.05 -10.29 20.32
N ILE A 77 -26.29 -9.20 20.47
CA ILE A 77 -26.31 -8.35 21.66
C ILE A 77 -27.69 -7.72 21.90
N PHE A 78 -28.37 -7.30 20.84
CA PHE A 78 -29.71 -6.72 20.93
C PHE A 78 -30.74 -7.76 21.41
N PHE A 79 -30.75 -8.96 20.81
CA PHE A 79 -31.61 -10.05 21.25
C PHE A 79 -31.29 -10.52 22.66
N LEU A 80 -30.01 -10.54 23.04
CA LEU A 80 -29.59 -10.85 24.41
C LEU A 80 -30.13 -9.81 25.41
N GLY A 81 -30.12 -8.52 25.04
CA GLY A 81 -30.71 -7.46 25.85
C GLY A 81 -32.22 -7.64 26.03
N ILE A 82 -32.95 -7.95 24.95
CA ILE A 82 -34.38 -8.28 25.04
C ILE A 82 -34.60 -9.50 25.92
N PHE A 83 -33.79 -10.55 25.77
CA PHE A 83 -33.90 -11.77 26.57
C PHE A 83 -33.72 -11.49 28.07
N VAL A 84 -32.72 -10.69 28.43
CA VAL A 84 -32.52 -10.23 29.81
C VAL A 84 -33.73 -9.46 30.32
N LEU A 85 -34.30 -8.57 29.50
CA LEU A 85 -35.50 -7.82 29.86
C LEU A 85 -36.70 -8.73 30.07
N VAL A 86 -36.92 -9.73 29.21
CA VAL A 86 -38.03 -10.68 29.34
C VAL A 86 -37.92 -11.49 30.63
N ILE A 87 -36.72 -11.96 31.00
CA ILE A 87 -36.51 -12.67 32.27
C ILE A 87 -36.73 -11.75 33.47
N ALA A 88 -36.18 -10.53 33.40
CA ALA A 88 -36.34 -9.56 34.47
C ALA A 88 -37.78 -9.02 34.55
N TRP A 89 -38.58 -9.18 33.50
CA TRP A 89 -39.89 -8.54 33.33
C TRP A 89 -40.91 -8.94 34.39
N ASP A 90 -40.84 -10.11 35.02
CA ASP A 90 -41.77 -10.44 36.11
C ASP A 90 -41.20 -10.10 37.50
N THR A 91 -39.89 -9.90 37.59
CA THR A 91 -39.20 -9.70 38.87
C THR A 91 -39.27 -8.25 39.36
N GLN A 92 -38.81 -7.99 40.59
CA GLN A 92 -38.59 -6.63 41.11
C GLN A 92 -37.41 -5.91 40.43
N TYR A 93 -36.58 -6.63 39.66
CA TYR A 93 -35.35 -6.13 39.06
C TYR A 93 -35.54 -5.49 37.67
N ARG A 94 -36.78 -5.22 37.24
CA ARG A 94 -37.10 -4.61 35.93
C ARG A 94 -36.35 -3.31 35.68
N ILE A 95 -36.45 -2.36 36.61
CA ILE A 95 -35.83 -1.03 36.52
C ILE A 95 -34.29 -1.11 36.52
N PRO A 96 -33.62 -1.82 37.45
CA PRO A 96 -32.17 -1.91 37.41
C PRO A 96 -31.65 -2.68 36.19
N ALA A 97 -32.36 -3.69 35.68
CA ALA A 97 -31.99 -4.39 34.44
C ALA A 97 -32.02 -3.44 33.22
N PHE A 98 -33.05 -2.60 33.11
CA PHE A 98 -33.13 -1.56 32.09
C PHE A 98 -31.99 -0.55 32.20
N GLY A 99 -31.71 -0.07 33.42
CA GLY A 99 -30.62 0.87 33.68
C GLY A 99 -29.25 0.29 33.32
N ALA A 100 -29.00 -0.97 33.68
CA ALA A 100 -27.77 -1.67 33.35
C ALA A 100 -27.57 -1.82 31.83
N LEU A 101 -28.62 -2.21 31.10
CA LEU A 101 -28.59 -2.31 29.63
C LEU A 101 -28.33 -0.95 28.98
N LEU A 102 -28.97 0.11 29.48
CA LEU A 102 -28.77 1.47 28.96
C LEU A 102 -27.34 1.94 29.14
N LEU A 103 -26.76 1.75 30.34
CA LEU A 103 -25.38 2.10 30.63
C LEU A 103 -24.39 1.27 29.80
N LEU A 104 -24.67 -0.02 29.60
CA LEU A 104 -23.85 -0.89 28.77
C LEU A 104 -23.84 -0.43 27.32
N TYR A 105 -25.00 -0.11 26.74
CA TYR A 105 -25.09 0.38 25.37
C TYR A 105 -24.50 1.78 25.20
N LEU A 106 -24.70 2.69 26.17
CA LEU A 106 -24.05 3.99 26.16
C LEU A 106 -22.53 3.87 26.25
N GLY A 107 -22.02 3.01 27.12
CA GLY A 107 -20.58 2.74 27.24
C GLY A 107 -19.99 2.20 25.94
N ALA A 108 -20.68 1.25 25.30
CA ALA A 108 -20.29 0.71 24.00
C ALA A 108 -20.28 1.80 22.90
N LEU A 109 -21.30 2.67 22.87
CA LEU A 109 -21.41 3.76 21.91
C LEU A 109 -20.28 4.78 22.07
N VAL A 110 -19.99 5.18 23.31
CA VAL A 110 -18.91 6.11 23.63
C VAL A 110 -17.55 5.51 23.25
N TRP A 111 -17.31 4.25 23.60
CA TRP A 111 -16.08 3.55 23.24
C TRP A 111 -15.89 3.43 21.72
N ALA A 112 -16.94 3.06 20.98
CA ALA A 112 -16.94 2.99 19.52
C ALA A 112 -16.67 4.37 18.90
N GLY A 113 -17.29 5.43 19.41
CA GLY A 113 -17.07 6.81 18.97
C GLY A 113 -15.61 7.27 19.16
N PHE A 114 -15.00 6.96 20.31
CA PHE A 114 -13.59 7.24 20.54
C PHE A 114 -12.68 6.44 19.61
N LYS A 115 -12.94 5.14 19.44
CA LYS A 115 -12.15 4.29 18.53
C LYS A 115 -12.23 4.77 17.09
N LEU A 116 -13.42 5.11 16.61
CA LEU A 116 -13.63 5.66 15.27
C LEU A 116 -12.87 6.98 15.08
N LYS A 117 -12.89 7.88 16.07
CA LYS A 117 -12.09 9.11 16.04
C LYS A 117 -10.59 8.83 15.91
N THR A 118 -10.04 7.90 16.69
CA THR A 118 -8.62 7.51 16.56
C THR A 118 -8.29 6.90 15.20
N LEU A 119 -9.17 6.05 14.67
CA LEU A 119 -8.99 5.42 13.35
C LEU A 119 -9.06 6.46 12.22
N ALA A 120 -9.99 7.40 12.29
CA ALA A 120 -10.11 8.50 11.32
C ALA A 120 -8.86 9.38 11.32
N ALA A 121 -8.31 9.69 12.51
CA ALA A 121 -7.07 10.47 12.63
C ALA A 121 -5.82 9.74 12.09
N LEU A 122 -5.83 8.40 12.06
CA LEU A 122 -4.77 7.61 11.43
C LEU A 122 -4.87 7.62 9.90
N GLY A 123 -6.09 7.56 9.35
CA GLY A 123 -6.33 7.59 7.90
C GLY A 123 -5.94 8.91 7.24
N GLU A 124 -6.08 10.03 7.94
CA GLU A 124 -5.65 11.34 7.43
C GLU A 124 -4.12 11.41 7.26
N LYS A 125 -3.38 10.68 8.11
CA LYS A 125 -1.91 10.60 8.08
C LYS A 125 -1.36 9.50 7.19
N SER A 126 -2.11 8.42 6.95
CA SER A 126 -1.61 7.22 6.24
C SER A 126 -1.22 7.47 4.79
N PHE A 127 -1.70 8.55 4.16
CA PHE A 127 -1.35 8.93 2.78
C PHE A 127 -0.64 10.28 2.68
N ALA A 128 -0.31 10.92 3.81
CA ALA A 128 0.38 12.21 3.81
C ALA A 128 1.81 12.08 3.28
N GLY A 129 2.52 11.02 3.66
CA GLY A 129 3.87 10.72 3.16
C GLY A 129 3.89 10.44 1.66
N THR A 130 3.01 9.56 1.17
CA THR A 130 2.90 9.24 -0.26
C THR A 130 2.50 10.46 -1.10
N ARG A 131 1.60 11.32 -0.60
CA ARG A 131 1.26 12.58 -1.31
C ARG A 131 2.43 13.56 -1.34
N ALA A 132 3.22 13.63 -0.28
CA ALA A 132 4.39 14.48 -0.22
C ALA A 132 5.50 13.99 -1.16
N GLU A 133 5.74 12.67 -1.23
CA GLU A 133 6.68 12.08 -2.18
C GLU A 133 6.23 12.27 -3.63
N ILE A 134 4.95 12.03 -3.95
CA ILE A 134 4.44 12.28 -5.32
C ILE A 134 4.56 13.76 -5.69
N ALA A 135 4.30 14.68 -4.76
CA ALA A 135 4.47 16.11 -5.02
C ALA A 135 5.95 16.47 -5.29
N ALA A 136 6.87 15.90 -4.50
CA ALA A 136 8.31 16.10 -4.70
C ALA A 136 8.77 15.54 -6.06
N ASP A 137 8.29 14.36 -6.45
CA ASP A 137 8.62 13.76 -7.75
C ASP A 137 8.08 14.60 -8.92
N ILE A 138 6.87 15.15 -8.80
CA ILE A 138 6.29 16.06 -9.81
C ILE A 138 7.10 17.34 -9.93
N ASP A 139 7.53 17.92 -8.81
CA ASP A 139 8.35 19.14 -8.82
C ASP A 139 9.73 18.89 -9.43
N LEU A 140 10.33 17.71 -9.18
CA LEU A 140 11.60 17.30 -9.78
C LEU A 140 11.46 17.13 -11.30
N ILE A 141 10.39 16.50 -11.78
CA ILE A 141 10.09 16.39 -13.22
C ILE A 141 9.85 17.76 -13.85
N LYS A 142 9.09 18.66 -13.19
CA LYS A 142 8.86 20.03 -13.68
C LYS A 142 10.14 20.85 -13.75
N SER A 143 11.08 20.65 -12.81
CA SER A 143 12.35 21.37 -12.79
C SER A 143 13.34 20.90 -13.87
N ALA A 144 13.12 19.71 -14.41
CA ALA A 144 13.95 19.10 -15.46
C ALA A 144 13.43 19.35 -16.89
N LEU A 145 12.27 20.01 -17.03
CA LEU A 145 11.66 20.41 -18.29
C LEU A 145 11.91 21.89 -18.58
#